data_AF-A0A1M2W8A7-F1
#
_entry.id   AF-A0A1M2W8A7-F1
#
_cell.length_a   1.000
_cell.length_b   1.000
_cell.length_c   1.000
_cell.angle_alpha   90.00
_cell.angle_beta   90.00
_cell.angle_gamma   90.00
#
_symmetry.space_group_name_H-M   'P 1'
#
loop_
_entity.id
_entity.type
_entity.pdbx_description
1 polymer ?
#
loop_
_entity_poly.entity_id
_entity_poly.type
_entity_poly.pdbx_seq_one_letter_code
_entity_poly.pdbx_strand_id
1 'polypeptide(L)'
;SSYLTSADRFALAYVYFAGDFKRSVADWAFEVEAEPFALGELPSLLDTPIAFDQVTAPVLVLQGRHDVSACGGDCVGLLDATAALFTGSKGVQTVDDLPAGHDLNLHEVAPQAFKILFDFLKAQGV
;
A
#
# COMPACT_ATOMS: atom_id res chain seq x y z
N SER A 1 -14.85 20.75 8.85
CA SER A 1 -14.12 19.47 8.84
C SER A 1 -12.79 19.70 8.15
N SER A 2 -11.67 19.20 8.68
CA SER A 2 -10.32 19.36 8.11
C SER A 2 -9.80 18.06 7.47
N TYR A 3 -10.71 17.33 6.84
CA TYR A 3 -10.46 16.06 6.15
C TYR A 3 -10.88 16.19 4.70
N LEU A 4 -10.18 15.48 3.83
CA LEU A 4 -10.51 15.29 2.43
C LEU A 4 -10.93 13.82 2.24
N THR A 5 -11.93 13.60 1.39
CA THR A 5 -12.46 12.27 1.04
C THR A 5 -12.79 12.25 -0.44
N SER A 6 -12.99 11.05 -0.99
CA SER A 6 -13.38 10.85 -2.38
C SER A 6 -14.71 11.53 -2.69
N ALA A 7 -14.79 12.20 -3.84
CA ALA A 7 -15.99 12.95 -4.24
C ALA A 7 -17.18 12.03 -4.57
N ASP A 8 -16.89 10.82 -5.05
CA ASP A 8 -17.88 9.78 -5.33
C ASP A 8 -17.23 8.38 -5.28
N ARG A 9 -18.07 7.34 -5.37
CA ARG A 9 -17.64 5.93 -5.37
C ARG A 9 -16.68 5.57 -6.50
N PHE A 10 -16.76 6.24 -7.65
CA PHE A 10 -15.89 5.94 -8.78
C PHE A 10 -14.50 6.54 -8.56
N ALA A 11 -14.41 7.71 -7.94
CA ALA A 11 -13.15 8.29 -7.49
C ALA A 11 -12.46 7.38 -6.47
N LEU A 12 -13.20 6.89 -5.46
CA LEU A 12 -12.66 5.93 -4.49
C LEU A 12 -12.20 4.65 -5.17
N ALA A 13 -13.06 4.04 -5.99
CA ALA A 13 -12.74 2.81 -6.69
C ALA A 13 -11.62 2.94 -7.72
N TYR A 14 -11.28 4.14 -8.19
CA TYR A 14 -10.13 4.37 -9.06
C TYR A 14 -8.83 4.56 -8.27
N VAL A 15 -8.89 5.27 -7.14
CA VAL A 15 -7.71 5.58 -6.33
C VAL A 15 -7.25 4.36 -5.54
N TYR A 16 -8.19 3.65 -4.92
CA TYR A 16 -7.90 2.61 -3.93
C TYR A 16 -8.09 1.20 -4.46
N PHE A 17 -9.00 1.02 -5.41
CA PHE A 17 -9.21 -0.25 -6.09
C PHE A 17 -8.67 -0.19 -7.52
N ALA A 18 -8.28 -1.33 -8.06
CA ALA A 18 -7.86 -1.45 -9.45
C ALA A 18 -7.89 -2.93 -9.86
N GLY A 19 -8.18 -3.19 -11.14
CA GLY A 19 -8.32 -4.55 -11.66
C GLY A 19 -9.67 -5.18 -11.33
N ASP A 20 -9.68 -6.50 -11.17
CA ASP A 20 -10.87 -7.30 -10.89
C ASP A 20 -11.19 -7.29 -9.38
N PHE A 21 -11.86 -6.23 -8.92
CA PHE A 21 -12.34 -6.11 -7.54
C PHE A 21 -13.87 -6.32 -7.44
N LYS A 22 -14.33 -6.71 -6.25
CA LYS A 22 -15.77 -6.78 -5.95
C LYS A 22 -16.33 -5.38 -5.78
N ARG A 23 -17.17 -4.94 -6.73
CA ARG A 23 -17.86 -3.66 -6.64
C ARG A 23 -18.61 -3.44 -5.32
N SER A 24 -19.25 -4.48 -4.77
CA SER A 24 -19.97 -4.36 -3.49
C SER A 24 -19.05 -4.02 -2.31
N VAL A 25 -17.77 -4.41 -2.38
CA VAL A 25 -16.76 -4.06 -1.37
C VAL A 25 -16.33 -2.61 -1.54
N ALA A 26 -16.09 -2.15 -2.77
CA ALA A 26 -15.79 -0.74 -3.03
C ALA A 26 -16.97 0.20 -2.69
N ASP A 27 -18.21 -0.22 -2.96
CA ASP A 27 -19.41 0.51 -2.56
C ASP A 27 -19.50 0.56 -1.01
N TRP A 28 -19.17 -0.52 -0.31
CA TRP A 28 -19.08 -0.52 1.15
C TRP A 28 -17.96 0.39 1.67
N ALA A 29 -16.77 0.34 1.05
CA ALA A 29 -15.64 1.19 1.41
C ALA A 29 -16.03 2.67 1.26
N PHE A 30 -16.71 3.06 0.19
CA PHE A 30 -17.20 4.43 0.03
C PHE A 30 -18.24 4.86 1.07
N GLU A 31 -19.22 4.01 1.36
CA GLU A 31 -20.33 4.38 2.26
C GLU A 31 -19.95 4.30 3.75
N VAL A 32 -18.95 3.49 4.12
CA VAL A 32 -18.64 3.15 5.52
C VAL A 32 -17.23 3.57 5.92
N GLU A 33 -16.22 3.22 5.12
CA GLU A 33 -14.81 3.49 5.44
C GLU A 33 -14.42 4.92 5.05
N ALA A 34 -14.83 5.34 3.84
CA ALA A 34 -14.64 6.63 3.17
C ALA A 34 -13.18 7.12 3.01
N GLU A 35 -12.24 6.44 3.67
CA GLU A 35 -10.80 6.68 3.71
C GLU A 35 -10.44 8.17 3.76
N PRO A 36 -10.96 8.91 4.77
CA PRO A 36 -10.69 10.33 4.86
C PRO A 36 -9.23 10.56 5.28
N PHE A 37 -8.52 11.42 4.56
CA PHE A 37 -7.18 11.87 4.95
C PHE A 37 -7.25 13.29 5.53
N ALA A 38 -6.51 13.55 6.60
CA ALA A 38 -6.50 14.87 7.22
C ALA A 38 -5.67 15.85 6.38
N LEU A 39 -6.07 17.12 6.28
CA LEU A 39 -5.26 18.14 5.59
C LEU A 39 -3.83 18.25 6.14
N GLY A 40 -3.65 17.93 7.43
CA GLY A 40 -2.35 17.90 8.11
C GLY A 40 -1.48 16.68 7.76
N GLU A 41 -2.03 15.65 7.12
CA GLU A 41 -1.27 14.46 6.71
C GLU A 41 -0.39 14.75 5.49
N LEU A 42 -0.78 15.68 4.61
CA LEU A 42 0.00 16.02 3.42
C LEU A 42 1.41 16.56 3.76
N PRO A 43 1.57 17.56 4.65
CA PRO A 43 2.90 17.97 5.09
C PRO A 43 3.68 16.85 5.76
N SER A 44 3.05 16.02 6.61
CA SER A 44 3.77 14.92 7.27
C SER A 44 4.20 13.84 6.28
N LEU A 45 3.41 13.55 5.25
CA LEU A 45 3.78 12.58 4.22
C LEU A 45 4.98 13.08 3.39
N LEU A 46 5.01 14.38 3.08
CA LEU A 46 6.00 14.97 2.18
C LEU A 46 7.31 15.40 2.86
N ASP A 47 7.28 15.70 4.17
CA ASP A 47 8.40 16.35 4.87
C ASP A 47 8.88 15.58 6.12
N THR A 48 8.34 14.39 6.42
CA THR A 48 8.87 13.58 7.53
C THR A 48 10.19 12.93 7.12
N PRO A 49 11.32 13.24 7.79
CA PRO A 49 12.56 12.53 7.56
C PRO A 49 12.45 11.11 8.15
N ILE A 50 12.62 10.09 7.30
CA ILE A 50 12.65 8.69 7.71
C ILE A 50 14.07 8.15 7.56
N ALA A 51 14.65 7.69 8.67
CA ALA A 51 16.00 7.11 8.71
C ALA A 51 15.97 5.62 8.30
N PHE A 52 15.64 5.35 7.03
CA PHE A 52 15.56 3.98 6.49
C PHE A 52 16.88 3.21 6.62
N ASP A 53 18.01 3.91 6.58
CA ASP A 53 19.36 3.37 6.77
C ASP A 53 19.59 2.79 8.17
N GLN A 54 18.83 3.23 9.17
CA GLN A 54 18.93 2.74 10.55
C GLN A 54 18.12 1.48 10.83
N VAL A 55 17.32 1.01 9.87
CA VAL A 55 16.53 -0.22 10.01
C VAL A 55 17.46 -1.43 9.82
N THR A 56 17.75 -2.15 10.92
CA THR A 56 18.67 -3.31 10.91
C THR A 56 17.96 -4.67 10.87
N ALA A 57 16.62 -4.67 10.86
CA ALA A 57 15.81 -5.86 10.69
C ALA A 57 15.65 -6.21 9.18
N PRO A 58 15.37 -7.48 8.84
CA PRO A 58 14.84 -7.83 7.51
C PRO A 58 13.56 -7.05 7.23
N VAL A 59 13.37 -6.62 5.97
CA VAL A 59 12.24 -5.78 5.56
C VAL A 59 11.48 -6.45 4.42
N LEU A 60 10.15 -6.42 4.50
CA LEU A 60 9.26 -6.69 3.38
C LEU A 60 8.59 -5.37 3.01
N VAL A 61 8.74 -4.94 1.76
CA VAL A 61 7.96 -3.85 1.16
C VAL A 61 7.01 -4.48 0.15
N LEU A 62 5.72 -4.30 0.37
CA LEU A 62 4.68 -4.94 -0.42
C LEU A 62 3.63 -3.89 -0.82
N GLN A 63 3.27 -3.86 -2.09
CA GLN A 63 2.24 -2.96 -2.63
C GLN A 63 1.42 -3.66 -3.73
N GLY A 64 0.23 -3.12 -4.02
CA GLY A 64 -0.53 -3.49 -5.22
C GLY A 64 0.14 -2.93 -6.48
N ARG A 65 0.04 -3.67 -7.59
CA ARG A 65 0.58 -3.26 -8.89
C ARG A 65 -0.02 -1.96 -9.40
N HIS A 66 -1.26 -1.68 -9.07
CA HIS A 66 -2.02 -0.57 -9.62
C HIS A 66 -2.37 0.46 -8.54
N ASP A 67 -1.53 0.59 -7.52
CA ASP A 67 -1.72 1.56 -6.44
C ASP A 67 -1.54 3.00 -6.98
N VAL A 68 -2.68 3.67 -7.22
CA VAL A 68 -2.69 5.01 -7.81
C VAL A 68 -2.19 6.06 -6.81
N SER A 69 -2.53 5.91 -5.52
CA SER A 69 -2.15 6.90 -4.50
C SER A 69 -0.65 6.81 -4.17
N ALA A 70 -0.07 5.61 -4.21
CA ALA A 70 1.35 5.41 -3.97
C ALA A 70 2.23 5.73 -5.20
N CYS A 71 1.81 5.31 -6.40
CA CYS A 71 2.71 5.29 -7.56
C CYS A 71 2.11 5.82 -8.87
N GLY A 72 0.82 6.17 -8.90
CA GLY A 72 0.13 6.64 -10.11
C GLY A 72 -0.43 5.53 -11.02
N GLY A 73 -0.40 4.26 -10.59
CA GLY A 73 -1.20 3.17 -11.18
C GLY A 73 -0.44 2.07 -11.95
N ASP A 74 0.89 2.16 -12.12
CA ASP A 74 1.73 1.02 -12.52
C ASP A 74 3.01 1.01 -11.69
N CYS A 75 3.03 0.17 -10.66
CA CYS A 75 4.02 0.24 -9.60
C CYS A 75 5.18 -0.75 -9.76
N VAL A 76 5.19 -1.56 -10.81
CA VAL A 76 6.19 -2.61 -11.02
C VAL A 76 7.59 -2.01 -11.16
N GLY A 77 8.52 -2.48 -10.33
CA GLY A 77 9.92 -2.03 -10.31
C GLY A 77 10.17 -0.74 -9.53
N LEU A 78 9.12 -0.07 -9.04
CA LEU A 78 9.29 1.16 -8.27
C LEU A 78 9.77 0.90 -6.84
N LEU A 79 9.53 -0.30 -6.29
CA LEU A 79 10.02 -0.66 -4.97
C LEU A 79 11.55 -0.83 -4.92
N ASP A 80 12.24 -0.97 -6.05
CA ASP A 80 13.71 -1.09 -6.07
C ASP A 80 14.38 0.16 -5.51
N ALA A 81 13.83 1.33 -5.83
CA ALA A 81 14.30 2.61 -5.29
C ALA A 81 14.06 2.68 -3.77
N THR A 82 12.89 2.22 -3.30
CA THR A 82 12.56 2.14 -1.88
C THR A 82 13.48 1.17 -1.14
N ALA A 83 13.74 -0.01 -1.72
CA ALA A 83 14.61 -1.02 -1.14
C ALA A 83 16.06 -0.52 -0.99
N ALA A 84 16.54 0.29 -1.94
CA ALA A 84 17.86 0.91 -1.88
C ALA A 84 18.05 1.87 -0.69
N LEU A 85 16.97 2.37 -0.07
CA LEU A 85 17.04 3.23 1.12
C LEU A 85 17.41 2.44 2.39
N PHE A 86 17.10 1.14 2.45
CA PHE A 86 17.28 0.29 3.63
C PHE A 86 18.70 -0.31 3.72
N THR A 87 19.72 0.55 3.64
CA THR A 87 21.14 0.12 3.58
C THR A 87 21.63 -0.61 4.84
N GLY A 88 21.00 -0.38 5.99
CA GLY A 88 21.30 -1.10 7.24
C GLY A 88 20.59 -2.44 7.40
N SER A 89 19.65 -2.79 6.51
CA SER A 89 18.80 -3.97 6.66
C SER A 89 19.57 -5.27 6.43
N LYS A 90 19.14 -6.35 7.10
CA LYS A 90 19.62 -7.72 6.87
C LYS A 90 19.12 -8.33 5.55
N GLY A 91 18.27 -7.63 4.83
CA GLY A 91 17.73 -8.04 3.55
C GLY A 91 16.37 -7.40 3.32
N VAL A 92 16.13 -6.94 2.09
CA VAL A 92 14.86 -6.35 1.68
C VAL A 92 14.21 -7.26 0.64
N GLN A 93 12.97 -7.64 0.88
CA GLN A 93 12.10 -8.30 -0.09
C GLN A 93 11.09 -7.27 -0.60
N THR A 94 10.91 -7.23 -1.92
CA THR A 94 9.92 -6.37 -2.58
C THR A 94 8.86 -7.21 -3.27
N VAL A 95 7.60 -6.76 -3.24
CA VAL A 95 6.47 -7.35 -3.97
C VAL A 95 5.58 -6.23 -4.48
N ASP A 96 5.45 -6.09 -5.80
CA ASP A 96 4.69 -5.02 -6.45
C ASP A 96 3.90 -5.49 -7.69
N ASP A 97 3.75 -6.81 -7.86
CA ASP A 97 3.09 -7.42 -9.01
C ASP A 97 1.69 -7.98 -8.70
N LEU A 98 1.22 -7.84 -7.46
CA LEU A 98 -0.11 -8.27 -7.05
C LEU A 98 -1.19 -7.46 -7.81
N PRO A 99 -2.15 -8.10 -8.49
CA PRO A 99 -3.16 -7.41 -9.30
C PRO A 99 -4.22 -6.72 -8.42
N ALA A 100 -3.83 -5.64 -7.75
CA ALA A 100 -4.65 -4.83 -6.85
C ALA A 100 -4.20 -3.38 -6.84
N GLY A 101 -5.07 -2.50 -6.32
CA GLY A 101 -4.76 -1.11 -5.98
C GLY A 101 -4.20 -0.96 -4.57
N HIS A 102 -4.44 0.20 -3.96
CA HIS A 102 -4.02 0.54 -2.60
C HIS A 102 -4.66 -0.37 -1.54
N ASP A 103 -5.96 -0.66 -1.68
CA ASP A 103 -6.76 -1.44 -0.72
C ASP A 103 -6.55 -2.95 -0.87
N LEU A 104 -5.30 -3.35 -0.73
CA LEU A 104 -4.88 -4.72 -0.93
C LEU A 104 -5.61 -5.70 0.01
N ASN A 105 -5.92 -5.27 1.24
CA ASN A 105 -6.66 -6.02 2.25
C ASN A 105 -8.16 -6.18 1.92
N LEU A 106 -8.72 -5.33 1.06
CA LEU A 106 -10.12 -5.41 0.62
C LEU A 106 -10.25 -6.06 -0.77
N HIS A 107 -9.12 -6.33 -1.44
CA HIS A 107 -9.08 -6.99 -2.74
C HIS A 107 -9.20 -8.51 -2.63
N GLU A 108 -9.65 -9.18 -3.70
CA GLU A 108 -9.70 -10.65 -3.76
C GLU A 108 -8.33 -11.33 -3.66
N VAL A 109 -7.24 -10.59 -3.87
CA VAL A 109 -5.85 -11.07 -3.75
C VAL A 109 -5.34 -10.98 -2.31
N ALA A 110 -6.10 -10.42 -1.37
CA ALA A 110 -5.72 -10.31 0.03
C ALA A 110 -5.17 -11.64 0.62
N PRO A 111 -5.77 -12.83 0.38
CA PRO A 111 -5.23 -14.08 0.90
C PRO A 111 -3.80 -14.38 0.43
N GLN A 112 -3.45 -14.01 -0.81
CA GLN A 112 -2.08 -14.15 -1.34
C GLN A 112 -1.14 -13.14 -0.67
N ALA A 113 -1.56 -11.87 -0.54
CA ALA A 113 -0.78 -10.85 0.15
C ALA A 113 -0.47 -11.25 1.61
N PHE A 114 -1.48 -11.70 2.35
CA PHE A 114 -1.32 -12.18 3.72
C PHE A 114 -0.44 -13.42 3.79
N LYS A 115 -0.55 -14.34 2.82
CA LYS A 115 0.35 -15.49 2.74
C LYS A 115 1.82 -15.06 2.59
N ILE A 116 2.11 -14.09 1.73
CA ILE A 116 3.47 -13.55 1.56
C ILE A 116 3.97 -12.94 2.87
N LEU A 117 3.14 -12.13 3.52
CA LEU A 117 3.46 -11.52 4.82
C LEU A 117 3.78 -12.59 5.88
N PHE A 118 2.91 -13.60 6.02
CA PHE A 118 3.11 -14.65 7.02
C PHE A 118 4.30 -15.56 6.70
N ASP A 119 4.54 -15.88 5.42
CA ASP A 119 5.72 -16.64 5.01
C ASP A 119 7.01 -15.86 5.31
N PHE A 120 7.01 -14.54 5.08
CA PHE A 120 8.13 -13.66 5.43
C PHE A 120 8.39 -13.64 6.94
N LEU A 121 7.36 -13.42 7.76
CA LEU A 121 7.46 -13.44 9.22
C LEU A 121 8.01 -14.77 9.73
N LYS A 122 7.46 -15.89 9.23
CA LYS A 122 7.90 -17.24 9.58
C LYS A 122 9.37 -17.47 9.22
N ALA A 123 9.84 -16.95 8.09
CA ALA A 123 11.25 -17.03 7.71
C ALA A 123 12.18 -16.25 8.67
N GLN A 124 11.66 -15.24 9.37
CA GLN A 124 12.38 -14.51 10.43
C GLN A 124 12.23 -15.13 11.82
N GLY A 125 11.48 -16.23 11.95
CA GLY A 125 11.24 -16.91 13.23
C GLY A 125 10.21 -16.23 14.11
N VAL A 126 9.28 -15.45 13.52
CA VAL A 126 8.13 -14.83 14.18
C VAL A 126 6.85 -15.60 13.87
#